data_AF-A0A8T2R728-F1
#
_entry.id   AF-A0A8T2R728-F1
#
_cell.length_a   1.000
_cell.length_b   1.000
_cell.length_c   1.000
_cell.angle_alpha   90.00
_cell.angle_beta   90.00
_cell.angle_gamma   90.00
#
_symmetry.space_group_name_H-M   'P 1'
#
loop_
_entity.id
_entity.type
_entity.pdbx_description
1 polymer ?
#
loop_
_entity_poly.entity_id
_entity_poly.type
_entity_poly.pdbx_seq_one_letter_code
_entity_poly.pdbx_strand_id
1 'polypeptide(L)'
;MDDQGMVLYPESTFIINCQGDACVGDVVLFKQRVYDLFNLGGRCSVGPAVGVRSVAGRIVNESYGSAKQQHTFTIEVLWSKGDRPLPPLYPLIIKGRNLYRIKTLRQAWADESERKRKLEEKHARGAQARMERRARISGNKIDNIRPMMCNANNVPGWQEKDVVSSIVLRFKSVLAGLIVGKHLKNLNELRAVSHAQVDVDRDPEDPAHCVVKITGTEHQRQVAISMLNAKTLCRFFANKGNCSNGEQCSFRHHSL
;
A
#
# COMPACT_ATOMS: atom_id res chain seq x y z
N MET A 1 13.78 -40.17 18.21
CA MET A 1 14.66 -40.82 17.21
C MET A 1 14.37 -40.17 15.86
N ASP A 2 14.96 -39.02 15.54
CA ASP A 2 14.36 -38.12 14.52
C ASP A 2 15.37 -37.48 13.54
N ASP A 3 16.65 -37.83 13.61
CA ASP A 3 17.72 -37.14 12.84
C ASP A 3 17.81 -37.56 11.36
N GLN A 4 17.08 -38.61 10.92
CA GLN A 4 17.06 -39.05 9.52
C GLN A 4 16.68 -37.91 8.55
N GLY A 5 15.79 -37.01 8.96
CA GLY A 5 15.43 -35.84 8.17
C GLY A 5 16.62 -34.90 7.92
N MET A 6 17.49 -34.70 8.92
CA MET A 6 18.69 -33.87 8.79
C MET A 6 19.79 -34.54 7.97
N VAL A 7 19.85 -35.88 7.95
CA VAL A 7 20.77 -36.63 7.08
C VAL A 7 20.36 -36.51 5.60
N LEU A 8 19.06 -36.61 5.30
CA LEU A 8 18.53 -36.47 3.94
C LEU A 8 18.49 -35.02 3.44
N TYR A 9 18.29 -34.06 4.35
CA TYR A 9 18.17 -32.64 4.04
C TYR A 9 19.08 -31.79 4.95
N PRO A 10 20.42 -31.90 4.84
CA PRO A 10 21.35 -31.22 5.73
C PRO A 10 21.44 -29.71 5.44
N GLU A 11 21.66 -28.90 6.48
CA GLU A 11 21.65 -27.42 6.39
C GLU A 11 22.61 -26.85 5.34
N SER A 12 23.73 -27.53 5.10
CA SER A 12 24.74 -27.16 4.09
C SER A 12 24.22 -27.15 2.65
N THR A 13 23.11 -27.84 2.35
CA THR A 13 22.51 -27.89 1.00
C THR A 13 21.59 -26.70 0.69
N PHE A 14 21.22 -25.91 1.71
CA PHE A 14 20.31 -24.77 1.57
C PHE A 14 21.10 -23.50 1.21
N ILE A 15 21.73 -23.49 0.03
CA ILE A 15 22.65 -22.44 -0.39
C ILE A 15 21.99 -21.27 -1.14
N ILE A 16 20.81 -21.48 -1.73
CA ILE A 16 20.16 -20.48 -2.59
C ILE A 16 19.18 -19.63 -1.78
N ASN A 17 19.30 -18.30 -1.84
CA ASN A 17 18.32 -17.39 -1.26
C ASN A 17 17.03 -17.37 -2.11
N CYS A 18 15.88 -17.59 -1.48
CA CYS A 18 14.55 -17.55 -2.12
C CYS A 18 13.57 -16.62 -1.38
N GLN A 19 14.07 -15.65 -0.62
CA GLN A 19 13.26 -14.65 0.06
C GLN A 19 12.44 -13.83 -0.96
N GLY A 20 11.11 -13.98 -0.93
CA GLY A 20 10.16 -13.42 -1.92
C GLY A 20 9.73 -14.42 -3.01
N ASP A 21 10.64 -15.31 -3.41
CA ASP A 21 10.53 -16.13 -4.62
C ASP A 21 10.40 -17.64 -4.36
N ALA A 22 10.10 -18.06 -3.13
CA ALA A 22 9.75 -19.44 -2.84
C ALA A 22 8.43 -19.85 -3.56
N CYS A 23 8.36 -21.08 -4.08
CA CYS A 23 7.21 -21.64 -4.81
C CYS A 23 6.93 -23.11 -4.42
N VAL A 24 5.81 -23.67 -4.89
CA VAL A 24 5.45 -25.07 -4.65
C VAL A 24 6.53 -26.00 -5.20
N GLY A 25 6.90 -27.01 -4.41
CA GLY A 25 7.99 -27.95 -4.65
C GLY A 25 9.32 -27.55 -4.03
N ASP A 26 9.53 -26.26 -3.66
CA ASP A 26 10.77 -25.84 -3.00
C ASP A 26 10.94 -26.55 -1.65
N VAL A 27 12.12 -27.12 -1.43
CA VAL A 27 12.60 -27.54 -0.13
C VAL A 27 13.33 -26.35 0.50
N VAL A 28 12.70 -25.75 1.52
CA VAL A 28 13.13 -24.48 2.13
C VAL A 28 13.61 -24.66 3.56
N LEU A 29 14.58 -23.85 3.97
CA LEU A 29 15.05 -23.67 5.35
C LEU A 29 14.83 -22.22 5.77
N PHE A 30 14.14 -22.01 6.89
CA PHE A 30 13.85 -20.68 7.42
C PHE A 30 13.80 -20.65 8.94
N LYS A 31 13.94 -19.44 9.51
CA LYS A 31 13.86 -19.20 10.96
C LYS A 31 12.50 -18.62 11.33
N GLN A 32 11.81 -19.26 12.27
CA GLN A 32 10.51 -18.84 12.80
C GLN A 32 10.66 -18.39 14.25
N ARG A 33 10.17 -17.18 14.58
CA ARG A 33 10.03 -16.77 15.99
C ARG A 33 8.86 -17.51 16.62
N VAL A 34 9.10 -18.04 17.82
CA VAL A 34 8.14 -18.76 18.64
C VAL A 34 7.55 -17.79 19.65
N TYR A 35 6.24 -17.87 19.88
CA TYR A 35 5.52 -17.03 20.84
C TYR A 35 4.81 -17.95 21.83
N ASP A 36 4.58 -17.49 23.06
CA ASP A 36 3.80 -18.28 23.99
C ASP A 36 2.30 -18.16 23.73
N LEU A 37 1.55 -19.21 24.04
CA LEU A 37 0.10 -19.25 23.86
C LEU A 37 -0.66 -18.52 24.98
N PHE A 38 0.01 -18.05 26.03
CA PHE A 38 -0.63 -17.63 27.29
C PHE A 38 -1.18 -16.19 27.36
N ASN A 39 -1.27 -15.45 26.24
CA ASN A 39 -1.85 -14.09 26.21
C ASN A 39 -3.19 -14.01 25.44
N LEU A 40 -4.15 -14.88 25.77
CA LEU A 40 -5.52 -14.82 25.23
C LEU A 40 -6.40 -13.73 25.88
N GLY A 41 -6.01 -13.16 27.02
CA GLY A 41 -6.84 -12.20 27.79
C GLY A 41 -6.67 -10.72 27.47
N GLY A 42 -5.65 -10.33 26.67
CA GLY A 42 -5.30 -8.92 26.44
C GLY A 42 -5.54 -8.47 25.00
N ARG A 43 -6.03 -7.24 24.81
CA ARG A 43 -6.20 -6.59 23.48
C ARG A 43 -4.88 -6.23 22.77
N CYS A 44 -3.75 -6.76 23.23
CA CYS A 44 -2.43 -6.70 22.60
C CYS A 44 -1.76 -8.09 22.68
N SER A 45 -2.11 -8.97 21.73
CA SER A 45 -1.71 -10.39 21.73
C SER A 45 -0.29 -10.64 21.17
N VAL A 46 0.71 -9.90 21.63
CA VAL A 46 2.13 -10.15 21.32
C VAL A 46 2.98 -9.98 22.58
N GLY A 47 3.06 -11.04 23.38
CA GLY A 47 4.18 -11.17 24.33
C GLY A 47 5.53 -11.25 23.58
N PRO A 48 6.66 -11.06 24.27
CA PRO A 48 7.97 -11.28 23.67
C PRO A 48 8.06 -12.68 23.05
N ALA A 49 8.86 -12.82 21.99
CA ALA A 49 9.10 -14.12 21.40
C ALA A 49 9.82 -15.01 22.43
N VAL A 50 9.25 -16.18 22.73
CA VAL A 50 9.82 -17.20 23.63
C VAL A 50 11.15 -17.71 23.08
N GLY A 51 11.31 -17.71 21.75
CA GLY A 51 12.57 -18.12 21.12
C GLY A 51 12.49 -18.16 19.60
N VAL A 52 13.39 -18.93 18.99
CA VAL A 52 13.51 -19.09 17.53
C VAL A 52 13.77 -20.54 17.19
N ARG A 53 12.92 -21.12 16.33
CA ARG A 53 13.18 -22.42 15.71
C ARG A 53 13.64 -22.26 14.26
N SER A 54 14.45 -23.21 13.80
CA SER A 54 14.71 -23.42 12.38
C SER A 54 13.82 -24.56 11.89
N VAL A 55 13.29 -24.42 10.67
CA VAL A 55 12.41 -25.42 10.04
C VAL A 55 12.92 -25.66 8.64
N ALA A 56 13.22 -26.92 8.32
CA ALA A 56 13.32 -27.37 6.95
C ALA A 56 12.00 -28.03 6.54
N GLY A 57 11.51 -27.73 5.34
CA GLY A 57 10.27 -28.31 4.87
C GLY A 57 10.03 -28.11 3.38
N ARG A 58 9.15 -28.94 2.82
CA ARG A 58 8.74 -28.86 1.42
C ARG A 58 7.48 -28.02 1.29
N ILE A 59 7.48 -27.02 0.40
CA ILE A 59 6.26 -26.27 0.08
C ILE A 59 5.35 -27.18 -0.74
N VAL A 60 4.33 -27.76 -0.12
CA VAL A 60 3.37 -28.67 -0.77
C VAL A 60 2.20 -27.92 -1.41
N ASN A 61 1.86 -26.73 -0.91
CA ASN A 61 0.78 -25.91 -1.47
C ASN A 61 1.04 -24.41 -1.24
N GLU A 62 0.48 -23.56 -2.08
CA GLU A 62 0.34 -22.13 -1.83
C GLU A 62 -1.07 -21.64 -2.20
N SER A 63 -1.55 -20.61 -1.52
CA SER A 63 -2.83 -19.99 -1.85
C SER A 63 -2.76 -18.46 -1.69
N TYR A 64 -3.48 -17.77 -2.58
CA TYR A 64 -3.72 -16.33 -2.50
C TYR A 64 -5.18 -16.11 -2.12
N GLY A 65 -5.47 -15.91 -0.84
CA GLY A 65 -6.86 -15.73 -0.38
C GLY A 65 -7.52 -14.49 -1.00
N SER A 66 -8.47 -14.68 -1.90
CA SER A 66 -9.12 -13.66 -2.75
C SER A 66 -9.61 -12.42 -1.98
N ALA A 67 -10.29 -12.63 -0.85
CA ALA A 67 -10.87 -11.53 -0.05
C ALA A 67 -9.82 -10.64 0.65
N LYS A 68 -8.77 -11.24 1.24
CA LYS A 68 -7.84 -10.55 2.16
C LYS A 68 -6.38 -10.49 1.67
N GLN A 69 -6.06 -11.07 0.50
CA GLN A 69 -4.69 -11.26 -0.03
C GLN A 69 -3.69 -11.79 1.01
N GLN A 70 -4.12 -12.80 1.76
CA GLN A 70 -3.19 -13.54 2.60
C GLN A 70 -2.55 -14.63 1.72
N HIS A 71 -1.41 -14.30 1.10
CA HIS A 71 -0.54 -15.30 0.49
C HIS A 71 -0.02 -16.21 1.60
N THR A 72 -0.33 -17.49 1.50
CA THR A 72 -0.12 -18.49 2.54
C THR A 72 0.43 -19.76 1.90
N PHE A 73 1.46 -20.32 2.52
CA PHE A 73 2.09 -21.57 2.13
C PHE A 73 1.70 -22.67 3.11
N THR A 74 1.49 -23.87 2.61
CA THR A 74 1.50 -25.09 3.41
C THR A 74 2.86 -25.74 3.21
N ILE A 75 3.60 -25.88 4.30
CA ILE A 75 4.93 -26.48 4.34
C ILE A 75 4.82 -27.79 5.11
N GLU A 76 5.12 -28.90 4.45
CA GLU A 76 5.32 -30.17 5.14
C GLU A 76 6.71 -30.15 5.79
N VAL A 77 6.76 -30.23 7.12
CA VAL A 77 8.01 -30.19 7.88
C VAL A 77 8.82 -31.46 7.62
N LEU A 78 10.08 -31.31 7.20
CA LEU A 78 11.01 -32.43 7.06
C LEU A 78 11.76 -32.65 8.38
N TRP A 79 12.20 -31.56 9.01
CA TRP A 79 12.75 -31.53 10.37
C TRP A 79 12.68 -30.11 10.94
N SER A 80 12.76 -29.99 12.27
CA SER A 80 12.82 -28.70 12.96
C SER A 80 13.71 -28.78 14.20
N LYS A 81 14.44 -27.70 14.50
CA LYS A 81 15.32 -27.59 15.67
C LYS A 81 15.21 -26.22 16.35
N GLY A 82 15.58 -26.14 17.63
CA GLY A 82 15.40 -24.94 18.45
C GLY A 82 14.06 -24.96 19.22
N ASP A 83 13.52 -23.80 19.56
CA ASP A 83 12.41 -23.71 20.53
C ASP A 83 11.09 -24.34 20.06
N ARG A 84 10.55 -25.26 20.87
CA ARG A 84 9.30 -26.00 20.61
C ARG A 84 9.30 -26.56 19.16
N PRO A 85 10.22 -27.47 18.80
CA PRO A 85 10.38 -27.94 17.43
C PRO A 85 9.09 -28.60 16.91
N LEU A 86 8.86 -28.52 15.61
CA LEU A 86 7.74 -29.20 14.95
C LEU A 86 8.13 -30.63 14.59
N PRO A 87 7.24 -31.62 14.76
CA PRO A 87 7.53 -32.98 14.33
C PRO A 87 7.63 -33.08 12.80
N PRO A 88 8.36 -34.08 12.26
CA PRO A 88 8.34 -34.40 10.83
C PRO A 88 6.91 -34.65 10.31
N LEU A 89 6.71 -34.40 9.02
CA LEU A 89 5.43 -34.46 8.29
C LEU A 89 4.33 -33.51 8.81
N TYR A 90 4.62 -32.62 9.77
CA TYR A 90 3.65 -31.66 10.26
C TYR A 90 3.27 -30.64 9.16
N PRO A 91 1.97 -30.42 8.86
CA PRO A 91 1.52 -29.46 7.86
C PRO A 91 1.50 -28.03 8.44
N LEU A 92 2.63 -27.32 8.32
CA LEU A 92 2.78 -25.95 8.79
C LEU A 92 2.19 -24.94 7.80
N ILE A 93 1.08 -24.31 8.18
CA ILE A 93 0.48 -23.19 7.43
C ILE A 93 1.15 -21.87 7.84
N ILE A 94 1.86 -21.22 6.91
CA ILE A 94 2.61 -19.97 7.17
C ILE A 94 2.30 -18.89 6.12
N LYS A 95 2.07 -17.65 6.57
CA LYS A 95 1.86 -16.50 5.67
C LYS A 95 3.18 -16.12 5.00
N GLY A 96 3.19 -15.77 3.71
CA GLY A 96 4.42 -15.46 2.97
C GLY A 96 5.28 -14.38 3.63
N ARG A 97 4.65 -13.31 4.15
CA ARG A 97 5.33 -12.25 4.94
C ARG A 97 6.01 -12.75 6.23
N ASN A 98 5.61 -13.90 6.76
CA ASN A 98 6.23 -14.54 7.93
C ASN A 98 7.33 -15.50 7.50
N LEU A 99 7.14 -16.25 6.41
CA LEU A 99 8.15 -17.13 5.80
C LEU A 99 9.40 -16.32 5.41
N TYR A 100 9.20 -15.22 4.70
CA TYR A 100 10.26 -14.32 4.24
C TYR A 100 10.79 -13.35 5.31
N ARG A 101 10.29 -13.41 6.56
CA ARG A 101 10.65 -12.44 7.61
C ARG A 101 12.10 -12.54 8.07
N ILE A 102 12.67 -13.75 8.05
CA ILE A 102 14.05 -14.03 8.42
C ILE A 102 14.61 -14.99 7.37
N LYS A 103 15.40 -14.45 6.42
CA LYS A 103 16.15 -15.11 5.34
C LYS A 103 15.73 -16.56 5.04
N THR A 104 14.90 -16.73 4.01
CA THR A 104 14.51 -18.05 3.50
C THR A 104 15.56 -18.56 2.51
N LEU A 105 16.10 -19.74 2.77
CA LEU A 105 17.01 -20.45 1.87
C LEU A 105 16.29 -21.67 1.27
N ARG A 106 16.77 -22.16 0.12
CA ARG A 106 16.30 -23.39 -0.51
C ARG A 106 17.44 -24.26 -1.03
N GLN A 107 17.13 -25.52 -1.27
CA GLN A 107 17.93 -26.40 -2.12
C GLN A 107 17.77 -26.04 -3.60
N ALA A 108 18.75 -26.45 -4.43
CA ALA A 108 18.60 -26.48 -5.88
C ALA A 108 17.57 -27.55 -6.29
N TRP A 109 16.87 -27.33 -7.40
CA TRP A 109 16.04 -28.38 -8.01
C TRP A 109 16.90 -29.27 -8.92
N ALA A 110 16.44 -30.49 -9.17
CA ALA A 110 17.04 -31.35 -10.20
C ALA A 110 16.91 -30.73 -11.61
N ASP A 111 15.77 -30.09 -11.89
CA ASP A 111 15.60 -29.15 -13.01
C ASP A 111 15.12 -27.79 -12.49
N GLU A 112 16.00 -26.79 -12.60
CA GLU A 112 15.70 -25.40 -12.25
C GLU A 112 14.78 -24.72 -13.30
N SER A 113 14.65 -25.28 -14.50
CA SER A 113 13.72 -24.84 -15.55
C SER A 113 12.27 -25.14 -15.17
N GLU A 114 11.99 -26.35 -14.68
CA GLU A 114 10.69 -26.72 -14.13
C GLU A 114 10.29 -25.81 -12.95
N ARG A 115 11.27 -25.50 -12.08
CA ARG A 115 11.09 -24.54 -10.98
C ARG A 115 10.73 -23.16 -11.51
N LYS A 116 11.47 -22.66 -12.52
CA LYS A 116 11.21 -21.35 -13.14
C LYS A 116 9.78 -21.27 -13.67
N ARG A 117 9.30 -22.28 -14.38
CA ARG A 117 7.91 -22.38 -14.86
C ARG A 117 6.89 -22.31 -13.71
N LYS A 118 7.10 -23.05 -12.61
CA LYS A 118 6.22 -23.01 -11.42
C LYS A 118 6.25 -21.64 -10.71
N LEU A 119 7.40 -20.98 -10.69
CA LEU A 119 7.55 -19.62 -10.13
C LEU A 119 6.88 -18.56 -11.01
N GLU A 120 7.00 -18.66 -12.33
CA GLU A 120 6.31 -17.80 -13.30
C GLU A 120 4.79 -17.95 -13.20
N GLU A 121 4.27 -19.18 -13.09
CA GLU A 121 2.85 -19.46 -12.88
C GLU A 121 2.33 -18.88 -11.54
N LYS A 122 3.08 -19.08 -10.44
CA LYS A 122 2.87 -18.41 -9.15
C LYS A 122 2.80 -16.90 -9.31
N HIS A 123 3.70 -16.31 -10.09
CA HIS A 123 3.77 -14.87 -10.29
C HIS A 123 2.66 -14.34 -11.19
N ALA A 124 2.21 -15.11 -12.19
CA ALA A 124 1.04 -14.82 -13.02
C ALA A 124 -0.24 -14.85 -12.17
N ARG A 125 -0.51 -15.95 -11.44
CA ARG A 125 -1.64 -16.06 -10.50
C ARG A 125 -1.61 -14.95 -9.43
N GLY A 126 -0.43 -14.68 -8.86
CA GLY A 126 -0.23 -13.59 -7.90
C GLY A 126 -0.43 -12.20 -8.52
N ALA A 127 -0.03 -12.00 -9.77
CA ALA A 127 -0.26 -10.77 -10.53
C ALA A 127 -1.75 -10.59 -10.84
N GLN A 128 -2.44 -11.66 -11.24
CA GLN A 128 -3.89 -11.68 -11.41
C GLN A 128 -4.60 -11.35 -10.10
N ALA A 129 -4.30 -12.02 -8.98
CA ALA A 129 -4.90 -11.69 -7.67
C ALA A 129 -4.57 -10.26 -7.19
N ARG A 130 -3.43 -9.70 -7.61
CA ARG A 130 -3.09 -8.26 -7.43
C ARG A 130 -3.86 -7.37 -8.41
N MET A 131 -4.14 -7.82 -9.62
CA MET A 131 -4.97 -7.15 -10.62
C MET A 131 -6.46 -7.19 -10.26
N GLU A 132 -6.95 -8.25 -9.62
CA GLU A 132 -8.33 -8.40 -9.13
C GLU A 132 -8.56 -7.64 -7.84
N ARG A 133 -7.64 -7.69 -6.85
CA ARG A 133 -7.67 -6.68 -5.78
C ARG A 133 -7.47 -5.29 -6.37
N ARG A 134 -6.75 -5.13 -7.49
CA ARG A 134 -6.78 -3.87 -8.21
C ARG A 134 -8.21 -3.59 -8.67
N ALA A 135 -8.82 -4.31 -9.61
CA ALA A 135 -10.22 -4.20 -10.02
C ALA A 135 -11.20 -3.92 -8.85
N ARG A 136 -11.22 -4.74 -7.80
CA ARG A 136 -12.09 -4.59 -6.62
C ARG A 136 -11.80 -3.34 -5.80
N ILE A 137 -10.55 -3.09 -5.41
CA ILE A 137 -10.19 -1.82 -4.77
C ILE A 137 -10.14 -0.68 -5.82
N SER A 138 -10.51 -0.85 -7.09
CA SER A 138 -10.89 0.23 -8.03
C SER A 138 -12.39 0.35 -8.22
N GLY A 139 -13.19 -0.69 -8.02
CA GLY A 139 -14.65 -0.60 -7.90
C GLY A 139 -15.00 0.15 -6.62
N ASN A 140 -14.54 -0.37 -5.47
CA ASN A 140 -14.50 0.35 -4.18
C ASN A 140 -13.60 1.61 -4.20
N LYS A 141 -13.02 1.99 -5.35
CA LYS A 141 -12.32 3.27 -5.50
C LYS A 141 -12.71 4.07 -6.76
N ILE A 142 -13.83 3.76 -7.40
CA ILE A 142 -14.70 4.80 -7.94
C ILE A 142 -15.30 5.55 -6.72
N ASP A 143 -15.41 4.88 -5.58
CA ASP A 143 -15.68 5.50 -4.27
C ASP A 143 -14.45 6.08 -3.52
N ASN A 144 -13.19 6.05 -4.05
CA ASN A 144 -11.94 6.40 -3.31
C ASN A 144 -10.53 6.31 -4.04
N ILE A 145 -10.39 6.62 -5.35
CA ILE A 145 -9.13 6.90 -6.13
C ILE A 145 -8.07 5.83 -6.45
N ARG A 146 -7.72 5.72 -7.75
CA ARG A 146 -6.85 4.66 -8.32
C ARG A 146 -5.85 5.08 -9.41
N PRO A 147 -4.88 4.21 -9.83
CA PRO A 147 -3.49 4.58 -9.65
C PRO A 147 -2.65 4.60 -10.94
N MET A 148 -1.44 5.13 -10.77
CA MET A 148 -0.29 5.07 -11.67
C MET A 148 -0.01 3.69 -12.31
N MET A 149 0.26 3.68 -13.62
CA MET A 149 0.86 2.57 -14.36
C MET A 149 1.97 3.08 -15.30
N CYS A 150 3.06 2.32 -15.36
CA CYS A 150 4.07 2.37 -16.42
C CYS A 150 3.74 1.34 -17.52
N ASN A 151 4.28 1.57 -18.73
CA ASN A 151 3.75 1.07 -20.02
C ASN A 151 4.35 -0.28 -20.50
N ALA A 152 3.57 -1.05 -21.28
CA ALA A 152 4.05 -2.05 -22.25
C ALA A 152 3.01 -2.40 -23.35
N ASN A 153 2.79 -1.47 -24.28
CA ASN A 153 2.56 -1.63 -25.74
C ASN A 153 1.36 -2.41 -26.33
N ASN A 154 0.57 -1.69 -27.16
CA ASN A 154 -0.38 -2.09 -28.23
C ASN A 154 -1.55 -3.03 -27.86
N VAL A 155 -2.82 -2.76 -28.17
CA VAL A 155 -3.55 -1.81 -29.07
C VAL A 155 -5.01 -1.71 -28.58
N PRO A 156 -5.92 -0.86 -29.13
CA PRO A 156 -5.77 0.42 -29.82
C PRO A 156 -6.57 1.56 -29.13
N GLY A 157 -6.33 2.83 -29.51
CA GLY A 157 -7.15 3.97 -29.07
C GLY A 157 -6.61 4.73 -27.86
N TRP A 158 -5.57 5.56 -28.08
CA TRP A 158 -5.14 6.55 -27.09
C TRP A 158 -6.06 7.77 -27.15
N GLN A 159 -6.95 7.92 -26.17
CA GLN A 159 -7.47 9.23 -25.78
C GLN A 159 -6.54 9.85 -24.72
N GLU A 160 -6.53 11.19 -24.65
CA GLU A 160 -5.49 11.98 -23.98
C GLU A 160 -5.20 11.58 -22.53
N LYS A 161 -3.92 11.61 -22.17
CA LYS A 161 -3.45 11.42 -20.80
C LYS A 161 -3.72 12.70 -20.01
N ASP A 162 -4.31 12.57 -18.81
CA ASP A 162 -4.47 13.69 -17.88
C ASP A 162 -3.13 14.39 -17.60
N VAL A 163 -2.97 15.62 -18.07
CA VAL A 163 -1.77 16.43 -17.81
C VAL A 163 -1.82 16.96 -16.38
N VAL A 164 -1.03 16.33 -15.49
CA VAL A 164 -0.83 16.84 -14.13
C VAL A 164 0.00 18.13 -14.19
N SER A 165 -0.56 19.22 -13.67
CA SER A 165 0.13 20.51 -13.62
C SER A 165 -0.30 21.34 -12.40
N SER A 166 0.56 22.25 -11.93
CA SER A 166 0.29 23.06 -10.73
C SER A 166 -0.20 24.46 -11.07
N ILE A 167 -1.24 24.92 -10.36
CA ILE A 167 -1.63 26.34 -10.32
C ILE A 167 -1.27 26.94 -8.96
N VAL A 168 -1.08 28.26 -8.94
CA VAL A 168 -0.74 29.05 -7.76
C VAL A 168 -1.75 30.17 -7.63
N LEU A 169 -2.45 30.22 -6.50
CA LEU A 169 -3.56 31.13 -6.25
C LEU A 169 -3.22 32.02 -5.04
N ARG A 170 -3.23 33.34 -5.22
CA ARG A 170 -3.05 34.30 -4.11
C ARG A 170 -4.41 34.67 -3.50
N PHE A 171 -4.47 34.73 -2.17
CA PHE A 171 -5.64 35.12 -1.37
C PHE A 171 -5.22 36.11 -0.28
N LYS A 172 -6.11 37.02 0.13
CA LYS A 172 -5.85 37.86 1.32
C LYS A 172 -5.61 36.97 2.54
N SER A 173 -4.56 37.24 3.33
CA SER A 173 -4.10 36.38 4.43
C SER A 173 -5.16 36.14 5.51
N VAL A 174 -6.12 37.07 5.68
CA VAL A 174 -7.32 36.91 6.52
C VAL A 174 -8.19 35.69 6.14
N LEU A 175 -8.14 35.23 4.89
CA LEU A 175 -8.85 34.03 4.42
C LEU A 175 -8.10 32.72 4.73
N ALA A 176 -6.81 32.76 5.08
CA ALA A 176 -6.02 31.56 5.33
C ALA A 176 -6.64 30.67 6.42
N GLY A 177 -7.18 31.28 7.49
CA GLY A 177 -7.88 30.55 8.57
C GLY A 177 -9.16 29.86 8.12
N LEU A 178 -9.87 30.39 7.10
CA LEU A 178 -11.07 29.78 6.52
C LEU A 178 -10.73 28.64 5.55
N ILE A 179 -9.67 28.83 4.75
CA ILE A 179 -9.14 27.83 3.81
C ILE A 179 -8.60 26.61 4.58
N VAL A 180 -7.79 26.86 5.62
CA VAL A 180 -7.12 25.80 6.40
C VAL A 180 -8.04 25.17 7.44
N GLY A 181 -8.83 25.99 8.14
CA GLY A 181 -9.74 25.55 9.22
C GLY A 181 -9.02 25.15 10.51
N LYS A 182 -9.78 25.03 11.61
CA LYS A 182 -9.25 24.57 12.91
C LYS A 182 -8.64 23.17 12.76
N HIS A 183 -7.44 22.96 13.30
CA HIS A 183 -6.67 21.71 13.21
C HIS A 183 -6.54 21.15 11.77
N LEU A 184 -6.37 22.04 10.78
CA LEU A 184 -6.28 21.71 9.35
C LEU A 184 -7.52 20.99 8.79
N LYS A 185 -8.67 21.00 9.48
CA LYS A 185 -9.84 20.19 9.09
C LYS A 185 -10.34 20.53 7.68
N ASN A 186 -10.40 21.82 7.32
CA ASN A 186 -10.87 22.24 5.99
C ASN A 186 -9.84 21.92 4.90
N LEU A 187 -8.54 22.03 5.20
CA LEU A 187 -7.47 21.66 4.26
C LEU A 187 -7.44 20.15 4.01
N ASN A 188 -7.63 19.35 5.06
CA ASN A 188 -7.70 17.89 4.93
C ASN A 188 -8.97 17.43 4.20
N GLU A 189 -10.11 18.09 4.43
CA GLU A 189 -11.34 17.90 3.65
C GLU A 189 -11.13 18.27 2.17
N LEU A 190 -10.51 19.43 1.89
CA LEU A 190 -10.18 19.89 0.54
C LEU A 190 -9.28 18.90 -0.21
N ARG A 191 -8.21 18.41 0.43
CA ARG A 191 -7.32 17.37 -0.12
C ARG A 191 -8.05 16.02 -0.31
N ALA A 192 -8.95 15.66 0.62
CA ALA A 192 -9.68 14.40 0.57
C ALA A 192 -10.77 14.36 -0.52
N VAL A 193 -11.41 15.49 -0.84
CA VAL A 193 -12.50 15.57 -1.83
C VAL A 193 -11.98 15.93 -3.22
N SER A 194 -11.05 16.88 -3.35
CA SER A 194 -10.48 17.24 -4.66
C SER A 194 -9.45 16.24 -5.17
N HIS A 195 -8.84 15.47 -4.27
CA HIS A 195 -7.71 14.58 -4.53
C HIS A 195 -6.48 15.26 -5.15
N ALA A 196 -6.45 16.59 -5.19
CA ALA A 196 -5.28 17.39 -5.53
C ALA A 196 -4.33 17.49 -4.33
N GLN A 197 -3.03 17.60 -4.60
CA GLN A 197 -2.09 18.10 -3.60
C GLN A 197 -2.31 19.60 -3.46
N VAL A 198 -2.80 20.03 -2.30
CA VAL A 198 -3.02 21.44 -1.96
C VAL A 198 -2.12 21.84 -0.82
N ASP A 199 -1.24 22.81 -1.04
CA ASP A 199 -0.34 23.38 -0.04
C ASP A 199 -0.65 24.86 0.17
N VAL A 200 -0.53 25.35 1.41
CA VAL A 200 -0.96 26.71 1.81
C VAL A 200 0.14 27.35 2.64
N ASP A 201 0.80 28.33 2.04
CA ASP A 201 1.96 29.03 2.62
C ASP A 201 1.66 30.53 2.78
N ARG A 202 2.47 31.22 3.58
CA ARG A 202 2.49 32.69 3.58
C ARG A 202 3.17 33.18 2.31
N ASP A 203 2.65 34.23 1.70
CA ASP A 203 3.32 34.84 0.55
C ASP A 203 4.63 35.50 1.03
N PRO A 204 5.80 35.16 0.45
CA PRO A 204 7.08 35.73 0.87
C PRO A 204 7.27 37.17 0.35
N GLU A 205 6.51 37.60 -0.65
CA GLU A 205 6.59 38.94 -1.24
C GLU A 205 5.62 39.92 -0.57
N ASP A 206 4.44 39.45 -0.17
CA ASP A 206 3.40 40.28 0.46
C ASP A 206 2.75 39.60 1.69
N PRO A 207 3.11 40.00 2.93
CA PRO A 207 2.50 39.47 4.16
C PRO A 207 0.98 39.66 4.29
N ALA A 208 0.36 40.54 3.50
CA ALA A 208 -1.09 40.69 3.42
C ALA A 208 -1.77 39.55 2.64
N HIS A 209 -0.99 38.66 2.00
CA HIS A 209 -1.46 37.54 1.20
C HIS A 209 -0.95 36.17 1.68
N CYS A 210 -1.68 35.13 1.31
CA CYS A 210 -1.26 33.73 1.39
C CYS A 210 -1.34 33.08 0.01
N VAL A 211 -0.46 32.11 -0.21
CA VAL A 211 -0.33 31.40 -1.48
C VAL A 211 -0.88 29.99 -1.30
N VAL A 212 -1.83 29.61 -2.15
CA VAL A 212 -2.35 28.25 -2.24
C VAL A 212 -1.86 27.63 -3.53
N LYS A 213 -1.02 26.59 -3.43
CA LYS A 213 -0.53 25.81 -4.56
C LYS A 213 -1.37 24.55 -4.71
N ILE A 214 -1.96 24.35 -5.88
CA ILE A 214 -2.80 23.18 -6.19
C ILE A 214 -2.14 22.41 -7.33
N THR A 215 -1.74 21.16 -7.07
CA THR A 215 -1.13 20.27 -8.05
C THR A 215 -2.02 19.05 -8.26
N GLY A 216 -2.42 18.80 -9.51
CA GLY A 216 -3.30 17.69 -9.87
C GLY A 216 -3.63 17.67 -11.36
N THR A 217 -4.53 16.79 -11.77
CA THR A 217 -5.17 16.83 -13.10
C THR A 217 -6.14 18.00 -13.18
N GLU A 218 -6.57 18.38 -14.39
CA GLU A 218 -7.51 19.49 -14.58
C GLU A 218 -8.79 19.31 -13.77
N HIS A 219 -9.37 18.10 -13.78
CA HIS A 219 -10.55 17.78 -12.97
C HIS A 219 -10.30 17.95 -11.46
N GLN A 220 -9.17 17.46 -10.95
CA GLN A 220 -8.81 17.60 -9.53
C GLN A 220 -8.62 19.08 -9.13
N ARG A 221 -8.00 19.88 -10.01
CA ARG A 221 -7.88 21.32 -9.82
C ARG A 221 -9.24 21.99 -9.79
N GLN A 222 -10.13 21.66 -10.72
CA GLN A 222 -11.45 22.29 -10.79
C GLN A 222 -12.34 21.96 -9.58
N VAL A 223 -12.23 20.74 -9.03
CA VAL A 223 -12.88 20.41 -7.75
C VAL A 223 -12.28 21.22 -6.59
N ALA A 224 -10.95 21.33 -6.50
CA ALA A 224 -10.29 22.14 -5.47
C ALA A 224 -10.65 23.63 -5.57
N ILE A 225 -10.65 24.19 -6.79
CA ILE A 225 -11.07 25.55 -7.12
C ILE A 225 -12.52 25.77 -6.68
N SER A 226 -13.45 24.88 -7.03
CA SER A 226 -14.86 24.97 -6.64
C SER A 226 -15.05 25.00 -5.12
N MET A 227 -14.32 24.14 -4.38
CA MET A 227 -14.35 24.11 -2.91
C MET A 227 -13.74 25.38 -2.27
N LEU A 228 -12.67 25.94 -2.86
CA LEU A 228 -12.09 27.22 -2.43
C LEU A 228 -13.04 28.38 -2.71
N ASN A 229 -13.62 28.43 -3.91
CA ASN A 229 -14.65 29.39 -4.33
C ASN A 229 -15.82 29.38 -3.30
N ALA A 230 -16.35 28.21 -2.94
CA ALA A 230 -17.42 28.07 -1.95
C ALA A 230 -17.10 28.61 -0.54
N LYS A 231 -15.81 28.69 -0.16
CA LYS A 231 -15.34 29.22 1.13
C LYS A 231 -14.81 30.66 1.05
N THR A 232 -14.45 31.17 -0.14
CA THR A 232 -13.73 32.44 -0.33
C THR A 232 -14.42 33.48 -1.22
N LEU A 233 -15.45 33.13 -1.99
CA LEU A 233 -16.30 34.10 -2.69
C LEU A 233 -17.23 34.85 -1.73
N CYS A 234 -17.44 36.13 -2.00
CA CYS A 234 -18.44 36.94 -1.32
C CYS A 234 -19.84 36.51 -1.77
N ARG A 235 -20.62 35.91 -0.86
CA ARG A 235 -21.99 35.47 -1.14
C ARG A 235 -22.91 36.61 -1.58
N PHE A 236 -22.69 37.83 -1.07
CA PHE A 236 -23.45 39.01 -1.49
C PHE A 236 -23.15 39.36 -2.96
N PHE A 237 -21.87 39.43 -3.32
CA PHE A 237 -21.47 39.72 -4.69
C PHE A 237 -21.93 38.63 -5.67
N ALA A 238 -21.73 37.35 -5.33
CA ALA A 238 -22.14 36.23 -6.16
C ALA A 238 -23.66 36.18 -6.40
N ASN A 239 -24.48 36.55 -5.42
CA ASN A 239 -25.94 36.45 -5.52
C ASN A 239 -26.63 37.74 -6.01
N LYS A 240 -26.01 38.91 -5.83
CA LYS A 240 -26.62 40.22 -6.14
C LYS A 240 -25.84 41.05 -7.16
N GLY A 241 -24.68 40.59 -7.62
CA GLY A 241 -23.75 41.37 -8.45
C GLY A 241 -23.07 42.54 -7.72
N ASN A 242 -23.33 42.74 -6.43
CA ASN A 242 -22.75 43.81 -5.63
C ASN A 242 -22.47 43.40 -4.17
N CYS A 243 -21.58 44.13 -3.52
CA CYS A 243 -21.26 43.98 -2.10
C CYS A 243 -21.02 45.36 -1.49
N SER A 244 -21.63 45.63 -0.33
CA SER A 244 -21.49 46.89 0.42
C SER A 244 -20.04 47.25 0.78
N ASN A 245 -19.15 46.26 0.83
CA ASN A 245 -17.77 46.44 1.25
C ASN A 245 -16.81 46.73 0.07
N GLY A 246 -17.29 46.70 -1.18
CA GLY A 246 -16.50 47.02 -2.37
C GLY A 246 -15.14 46.30 -2.41
N GLU A 247 -14.08 47.04 -2.71
CA GLU A 247 -12.69 46.53 -2.75
C GLU A 247 -12.13 46.15 -1.37
N GLN A 248 -12.68 46.74 -0.31
CA GLN A 248 -12.33 46.41 1.08
C GLN A 248 -12.92 45.07 1.54
N CYS A 249 -13.78 44.43 0.73
CA CYS A 249 -14.29 43.10 1.03
C CYS A 249 -13.14 42.10 1.26
N SER A 250 -13.19 41.38 2.38
CA SER A 250 -12.21 40.32 2.69
C SER A 250 -12.34 39.09 1.80
N PHE A 251 -13.50 38.92 1.14
CA PHE A 251 -13.82 37.82 0.25
C PHE A 251 -13.66 38.22 -1.23
N ARG A 252 -13.45 37.24 -2.10
CA ARG A 252 -13.31 37.47 -3.56
C ARG A 252 -14.63 37.83 -4.20
N HIS A 253 -14.59 38.71 -5.20
CA HIS A 253 -15.73 39.04 -6.07
C HIS A 253 -15.67 38.33 -7.43
N HIS A 254 -14.51 37.80 -7.81
CA HIS A 254 -14.31 37.01 -9.03
C HIS A 254 -14.05 35.55 -8.66
N SER A 255 -14.72 34.64 -9.36
CA SER A 255 -14.40 33.21 -9.32
C SER A 255 -12.94 32.99 -9.73
N LEU A 256 -12.33 32.00 -9.08
CA LEU A 256 -11.11 31.34 -9.51
C LEU A 256 -11.38 30.46 -10.74
#